data_AF-A0A9E2Y447-F1
#
_entry.id   AF-A0A9E2Y447-F1
#
_cell.length_a   1.000
_cell.length_b   1.000
_cell.length_c   1.000
_cell.angle_alpha   90.00
_cell.angle_beta   90.00
_cell.angle_gamma   90.00
#
_symmetry.space_group_name_H-M   'P 1'
#
loop_
_entity.id
_entity.type
_entity.pdbx_description
1 polymer ?
#
loop_
_entity_poly.entity_id
_entity_poly.type
_entity_poly.pdbx_seq_one_letter_code
_entity_poly.pdbx_strand_id
1 'polypeptide(L)'
;MDKLQRFAPAQANVTYFAAGSVVTESFTGVLLWDLLNNSPVNGIVTDPNTKNDILHKVIIVTGIDCYQSVFGAGEIDPFFGASQIMVAYATGGQSLGSAGFARIVVPGDKAGGRFVSNIATIEVRDPTLD
;
A
#
# COMPACT_ATOMS: atom_id res chain seq x y z
N MET A 1 18.41 -9.61 3.99
CA MET A 1 18.28 -8.23 3.49
C MET A 1 16.86 -8.09 2.97
N ASP A 2 16.03 -7.34 3.68
CA ASP A 2 14.58 -7.26 3.47
C ASP A 2 14.27 -6.70 2.07
N LYS A 3 13.38 -7.36 1.30
CA LYS A 3 13.18 -7.06 -0.13
C LYS A 3 12.66 -5.64 -0.36
N LEU A 4 11.92 -5.09 0.62
CA LEU A 4 11.35 -3.74 0.57
C LEU A 4 12.43 -2.65 0.68
N GLN A 5 13.49 -2.89 1.46
CA GLN A 5 14.56 -1.90 1.68
C GLN A 5 15.46 -1.66 0.46
N ARG A 6 15.20 -2.36 -0.66
CA ARG A 6 15.87 -2.12 -1.94
C ARG A 6 15.29 -0.95 -2.71
N PHE A 7 14.08 -0.52 -2.38
CA PHE A 7 13.43 0.64 -2.97
C PHE A 7 13.81 1.92 -2.21
N ALA A 8 13.62 3.07 -2.85
CA ALA A 8 13.79 4.35 -2.16
C ALA A 8 12.79 4.46 -0.99
N PRO A 9 13.26 4.76 0.23
CA PRO A 9 12.37 4.86 1.38
C PRO A 9 11.52 6.14 1.31
N ALA A 10 10.26 6.01 1.68
CA ALA A 10 9.33 7.11 1.91
C ALA A 10 8.93 7.15 3.39
N GLN A 11 8.52 8.33 3.85
CA GLN A 11 8.06 8.55 5.23
C GLN A 11 6.71 9.27 5.23
N ALA A 12 5.84 8.90 6.17
CA ALA A 12 4.54 9.55 6.34
C ALA A 12 4.19 9.69 7.82
N ASN A 13 3.87 10.91 8.24
CA ASN A 13 3.24 11.18 9.52
C ASN A 13 1.73 11.09 9.33
N VAL A 14 1.08 10.17 10.03
CA VAL A 14 -0.35 9.90 9.89
C VAL A 14 -1.05 9.96 11.22
N THR A 15 -2.24 10.57 11.21
CA THR A 15 -3.12 10.66 12.36
C THR A 15 -4.45 9.99 12.01
N TYR A 16 -4.88 9.06 12.85
CA TYR A 16 -6.09 8.26 12.66
C TYR A 16 -6.70 7.88 14.02
N PHE A 17 -7.98 7.53 14.04
CA PHE A 17 -8.68 7.07 15.23
C PHE A 17 -8.70 5.55 15.29
N ALA A 18 -8.07 4.97 16.32
CA ALA A 18 -7.99 3.53 16.51
C ALA A 18 -8.14 3.16 17.99
N ALA A 19 -8.79 2.04 18.27
CA ALA A 19 -8.98 1.51 19.63
C ALA A 19 -9.52 2.55 20.65
N GLY A 20 -10.36 3.49 20.20
CA GLY A 20 -10.97 4.49 21.06
C GLY A 20 -10.13 5.76 21.29
N SER A 21 -8.98 5.91 20.66
CA SER A 21 -8.11 7.09 20.79
C SER A 21 -7.60 7.60 19.45
N VAL A 22 -7.18 8.87 19.43
CA VAL A 22 -6.44 9.45 18.30
C VAL A 22 -5.00 9.00 18.41
N VAL A 23 -4.48 8.38 17.35
CA VAL A 23 -3.12 7.89 17.23
C VAL A 23 -2.40 8.72 16.18
N THR A 24 -1.18 9.16 16.47
CA THR A 24 -0.29 9.79 15.49
C THR A 24 1.02 9.03 15.46
N GLU A 25 1.40 8.55 14.29
CA GLU A 25 2.60 7.74 14.08
C GLU A 25 3.37 8.21 12.84
N SER A 26 4.69 8.00 12.87
CA SER A 26 5.58 8.26 11.74
C SER A 26 6.04 6.94 11.15
N PHE A 27 5.55 6.61 9.96
CA PHE A 27 5.89 5.37 9.27
C PHE A 27 7.00 5.58 8.26
N THR A 28 7.83 4.54 8.12
CA THR A 28 8.83 4.42 7.07
C THR A 28 8.54 3.18 6.24
N GLY A 29 8.60 3.33 4.92
CA GLY A 29 8.21 2.27 3.99
C GLY A 29 8.59 2.58 2.55
N VAL A 30 7.89 1.90 1.64
CA VAL A 30 7.97 2.13 0.19
C VAL A 30 6.60 2.57 -0.28
N LEU A 31 6.52 3.57 -1.17
CA LEU A 31 5.24 3.91 -1.80
C LEU A 31 4.72 2.69 -2.57
N LEU A 32 3.42 2.41 -2.45
CA LEU A 32 2.79 1.30 -3.14
C LEU A 32 2.95 1.43 -4.66
N TRP A 33 2.92 2.67 -5.17
CA TRP A 33 3.26 2.99 -6.55
C TRP A 33 4.66 2.51 -6.91
N ASP A 34 5.68 2.95 -6.17
CA ASP A 34 7.07 2.60 -6.46
C ASP A 34 7.33 1.10 -6.34
N LEU A 35 6.67 0.45 -5.38
CA LEU A 35 6.75 -0.99 -5.21
C LEU A 35 6.18 -1.72 -6.43
N LEU A 36 5.00 -1.34 -6.93
CA LEU A 36 4.32 -2.07 -7.99
C LEU A 36 4.72 -1.66 -9.40
N ASN A 37 5.23 -0.44 -9.60
CA ASN A 37 5.58 0.10 -10.92
C ASN A 37 7.07 -0.02 -11.25
N ASN A 38 7.91 -0.50 -10.32
CA ASN A 38 9.35 -0.66 -10.54
C ASN A 38 9.85 -2.09 -10.33
N SER A 39 11.00 -2.38 -10.95
CA SER A 39 11.77 -3.60 -10.71
C SER A 39 12.23 -3.71 -9.24
N PRO A 40 12.28 -4.91 -8.64
CA PRO A 40 12.07 -6.23 -9.24
C PRO A 40 10.62 -6.74 -9.20
N VAL A 41 9.66 -5.95 -8.72
CA VAL A 41 8.28 -6.42 -8.54
C VAL A 41 7.48 -6.27 -9.83
N ASN A 42 7.41 -5.06 -10.40
CA ASN A 42 6.73 -4.77 -11.66
C ASN A 42 5.33 -5.42 -11.77
N GLY A 43 4.50 -5.21 -10.74
CA GLY A 43 3.20 -5.86 -10.57
C GLY A 43 2.05 -5.18 -11.32
N ILE A 44 2.18 -3.88 -11.65
CA ILE A 44 1.21 -3.20 -12.54
C ILE A 44 1.65 -3.43 -13.98
N VAL A 45 0.83 -4.17 -14.74
CA VAL A 45 1.03 -4.41 -16.16
C VAL A 45 -0.16 -3.84 -16.92
N THR A 46 0.11 -2.97 -17.90
CA THR A 46 -0.90 -2.30 -18.71
C THR A 46 -0.88 -2.78 -20.16
N ASP A 47 -2.04 -2.83 -20.80
CA ASP A 47 -2.18 -3.03 -22.24
C ASP A 47 -2.11 -1.68 -22.97
N PRO A 48 -1.09 -1.45 -23.83
CA PRO A 48 -0.96 -0.19 -24.57
C PRO A 48 -2.07 0.05 -25.60
N ASN A 49 -2.87 -0.97 -25.96
CA ASN A 49 -4.00 -0.83 -26.87
C ASN A 49 -5.28 -0.38 -26.16
N THR A 50 -5.29 -0.42 -24.83
CA THR A 50 -6.42 -0.02 -24.01
C THR A 50 -6.18 1.36 -23.43
N LYS A 51 -7.00 2.33 -23.83
CA LYS A 51 -6.88 3.72 -23.35
C LYS A 51 -7.05 3.75 -21.84
N ASN A 52 -6.07 4.34 -21.14
CA ASN A 52 -6.05 4.48 -19.69
C ASN A 52 -6.20 3.15 -18.93
N ASP A 53 -5.65 2.05 -19.47
CA ASP A 53 -5.79 0.70 -18.91
C ASP A 53 -5.46 0.59 -17.41
N ILE A 54 -4.53 1.41 -16.93
CA ILE A 54 -4.17 1.48 -15.50
C ILE A 54 -5.35 1.83 -14.58
N LEU A 55 -6.34 2.58 -15.06
CA LEU A 55 -7.50 2.98 -14.27
C LEU A 55 -8.44 1.81 -13.95
N HIS A 56 -8.28 0.69 -14.66
CA HIS A 56 -9.06 -0.52 -14.41
C HIS A 56 -8.42 -1.38 -13.33
N LYS A 57 -7.09 -1.31 -13.15
CA LYS A 57 -6.36 -2.25 -12.30
C LYS A 57 -6.75 -2.08 -10.83
N VAL A 58 -7.10 -3.22 -10.21
CA VAL A 58 -7.50 -3.34 -8.82
C VAL A 58 -6.34 -3.94 -8.03
N ILE A 59 -5.96 -3.30 -6.93
CA ILE A 59 -4.91 -3.75 -6.02
C ILE A 59 -5.58 -4.29 -4.77
N ILE A 60 -5.41 -5.58 -4.50
CA ILE A 60 -5.97 -6.28 -3.34
C ILE A 60 -4.84 -6.59 -2.38
N VAL A 61 -4.91 -6.05 -1.16
CA VAL A 61 -3.97 -6.35 -0.09
C VAL A 61 -4.66 -7.26 0.92
N THR A 62 -4.03 -8.39 1.23
CA THR A 62 -4.57 -9.38 2.18
C THR A 62 -3.59 -9.60 3.32
N GLY A 63 -4.06 -9.47 4.57
CA GLY A 63 -3.32 -9.84 5.77
C GLY A 63 -3.36 -11.36 6.01
N ILE A 64 -2.46 -11.88 6.86
CA ILE A 64 -2.47 -13.31 7.24
C ILE A 64 -3.78 -13.75 7.92
N ASP A 65 -4.52 -12.80 8.50
CA ASP A 65 -5.82 -12.98 9.16
C ASP A 65 -7.00 -12.89 8.18
N CYS A 66 -6.73 -12.89 6.88
CA CYS A 66 -7.68 -12.70 5.79
C CYS A 66 -8.35 -11.32 5.75
N TYR A 67 -7.89 -10.35 6.55
CA TYR A 67 -8.36 -8.97 6.45
C TYR A 67 -7.91 -8.36 5.11
N GLN A 68 -8.80 -7.63 4.44
CA GLN A 68 -8.53 -7.07 3.12
C GLN A 68 -8.84 -5.59 3.03
N SER A 69 -8.03 -4.89 2.25
CA SER A 69 -8.33 -3.57 1.70
C SER A 69 -8.00 -3.56 0.22
N VAL A 70 -8.77 -2.79 -0.54
CA VAL A 70 -8.66 -2.68 -2.00
C VAL A 70 -8.38 -1.24 -2.40
N PHE A 71 -7.53 -1.06 -3.41
CA PHE A 71 -7.13 0.23 -3.95
C PHE A 71 -7.18 0.19 -5.48
N GLY A 72 -7.38 1.33 -6.14
CA GLY A 72 -7.20 1.43 -7.59
C GLY A 72 -5.75 1.72 -7.95
N ALA A 73 -5.20 1.15 -9.03
CA ALA A 73 -3.88 1.59 -9.50
C ALA A 73 -3.88 3.07 -9.90
N GLY A 74 -4.97 3.56 -10.49
CA GLY A 74 -5.18 4.98 -10.75
C GLY A 74 -5.23 5.86 -9.49
N GLU A 75 -5.52 5.30 -8.31
CA GLU A 75 -5.49 6.03 -7.03
C GLU A 75 -4.05 6.42 -6.65
N ILE A 76 -3.09 5.55 -6.92
CA ILE A 76 -1.67 5.71 -6.54
C ILE A 76 -0.79 6.19 -7.69
N ASP A 77 -1.28 6.16 -8.94
CA ASP A 77 -0.57 6.67 -10.12
C ASP A 77 -0.28 8.19 -9.97
N PRO A 78 0.97 8.66 -10.17
CA PRO A 78 1.36 10.06 -10.03
C PRO A 78 0.70 11.03 -11.02
N PHE A 79 0.28 10.55 -12.18
CA PHE A 79 -0.45 11.33 -13.18
C PHE A 79 -1.95 11.46 -12.84
N PHE A 80 -2.48 10.54 -12.03
CA PHE A 80 -3.87 10.52 -11.59
C PHE A 80 -4.02 10.90 -10.11
N GLY A 81 -4.39 9.95 -9.24
CA GLY A 81 -4.74 10.22 -7.85
C GLY A 81 -3.54 10.59 -6.97
N ALA A 82 -2.33 10.16 -7.35
CA ALA A 82 -1.07 10.41 -6.63
C ALA A 82 -1.12 10.12 -5.12
N SER A 83 -2.01 9.20 -4.69
CA SER A 83 -2.18 8.84 -3.29
C SER A 83 -0.91 8.20 -2.76
N GLN A 84 -0.42 8.71 -1.63
CA GLN A 84 0.85 8.31 -1.02
C GLN A 84 0.68 7.04 -0.15
N ILE A 85 -0.09 6.06 -0.65
CA ILE A 85 -0.27 4.78 0.01
C ILE A 85 1.09 4.10 0.12
N MET A 86 1.39 3.54 1.29
CA MET A 86 2.71 3.02 1.61
C MET A 86 2.61 1.58 2.12
N VAL A 87 3.57 0.75 1.69
CA VAL A 87 3.92 -0.51 2.35
C VAL A 87 5.00 -0.18 3.39
N ALA A 88 4.56 0.08 4.62
CA ALA A 88 5.44 0.41 5.73
C ALA A 88 6.12 -0.85 6.28
N TYR A 89 7.38 -0.71 6.69
CA TYR A 89 8.14 -1.77 7.40
C TYR A 89 8.67 -1.29 8.76
N ALA A 90 8.49 -0.01 9.08
CA ALA A 90 8.89 0.57 10.36
C ALA A 90 7.97 1.70 10.80
N THR A 91 7.93 1.95 12.10
CA THR A 91 7.28 3.11 12.72
C THR A 91 8.16 3.67 13.84
N GLY A 92 8.33 5.00 13.91
CA GLY A 92 9.20 5.64 14.89
C GLY A 92 10.65 5.14 14.86
N GLY A 93 11.14 4.70 13.70
CA GLY A 93 12.47 4.10 13.53
C GLY A 93 12.63 2.68 14.07
N GLN A 94 11.55 2.04 14.54
CA GLN A 94 11.53 0.66 15.04
C GLN A 94 10.74 -0.26 14.10
N SER A 95 10.93 -1.58 14.21
CA SER A 95 10.08 -2.57 13.53
C SER A 95 8.61 -2.42 13.94
N LEU A 96 7.68 -2.86 13.10
CA LEU A 96 6.23 -2.75 13.35
C LEU A 96 5.68 -3.65 14.47
N GLY A 97 6.52 -4.49 15.11
CA GLY A 97 6.10 -5.35 16.20
C GLY A 97 5.03 -6.36 15.78
N SER A 98 3.87 -6.34 16.46
CA SER A 98 2.75 -7.24 16.19
C SER A 98 2.04 -7.00 14.85
N ALA A 99 2.29 -5.86 14.19
CA ALA A 99 1.77 -5.60 12.83
C ALA A 99 2.59 -6.27 11.72
N GLY A 100 3.61 -7.07 12.08
CA GLY A 100 4.33 -7.94 11.16
C GLY A 100 5.51 -7.29 10.46
N PHE A 101 6.04 -7.93 9.42
CA PHE A 101 7.16 -7.39 8.66
C PHE A 101 6.76 -6.16 7.82
N ALA A 102 5.49 -6.10 7.39
CA ALA A 102 4.95 -4.98 6.63
C ALA A 102 3.47 -4.76 6.92
N ARG A 103 3.04 -3.50 6.82
CA ARG A 103 1.63 -3.08 6.87
C ARG A 103 1.33 -2.02 5.81
N ILE A 104 0.08 -1.94 5.38
CA ILE A 104 -0.39 -0.80 4.59
C ILE A 104 -0.58 0.40 5.51
N VAL A 105 -0.20 1.56 5.00
CA VAL A 105 -0.49 2.87 5.58
C VAL A 105 -1.13 3.72 4.48
N VAL A 106 -2.28 4.29 4.79
CA VAL A 106 -3.05 5.14 3.87
C VAL A 106 -3.17 6.54 4.46
N PRO A 107 -2.29 7.48 4.08
CA PRO A 107 -2.39 8.85 4.54
C PRO A 107 -3.78 9.45 4.25
N GLY A 108 -4.35 10.11 5.26
CA GLY A 108 -5.70 10.70 5.18
C GLY A 108 -6.85 9.74 5.54
N ASP A 109 -6.60 8.45 5.74
CA ASP A 109 -7.61 7.55 6.31
C ASP A 109 -7.85 7.89 7.80
N LYS A 110 -9.09 8.25 8.13
CA LYS A 110 -9.43 8.74 9.47
C LYS A 110 -9.59 7.62 10.50
N ALA A 111 -9.87 6.39 10.06
CA ALA A 111 -10.16 5.27 10.96
C ALA A 111 -9.00 4.25 11.02
N GLY A 112 -8.02 4.36 10.12
CA GLY A 112 -6.95 3.38 9.99
C GLY A 112 -7.44 1.99 9.55
N GLY A 113 -8.72 1.85 9.17
CA GLY A 113 -9.31 0.56 8.80
C GLY A 113 -8.63 -0.05 7.58
N ARG A 114 -8.15 0.77 6.65
CA ARG A 114 -7.42 0.31 5.47
C ARG A 114 -5.96 -0.09 5.74
N PHE A 115 -5.48 -0.01 6.99
CA PHE A 115 -4.07 -0.27 7.33
C PHE A 115 -3.85 -1.77 7.60
N VAL A 116 -4.00 -2.58 6.54
CA VAL A 116 -3.81 -4.03 6.58
C VAL A 116 -2.45 -4.37 7.20
N SER A 117 -2.48 -5.04 8.34
CA SER A 117 -1.27 -5.48 9.06
C SER A 117 -0.92 -6.91 8.68
N ASN A 118 0.31 -7.35 8.97
CA ASN A 118 0.79 -8.69 8.67
C ASN A 118 0.48 -9.09 7.21
N ILE A 119 0.91 -8.27 6.25
CA ILE A 119 0.60 -8.47 4.83
C ILE A 119 1.05 -9.87 4.39
N ALA A 120 0.11 -10.67 3.90
CA ALA A 120 0.37 -11.97 3.28
C ALA A 120 0.56 -11.82 1.76
N THR A 121 -0.31 -11.07 1.10
CA THR A 121 -0.28 -10.88 -0.36
C THR A 121 -0.65 -9.45 -0.76
N ILE A 122 -0.08 -9.00 -1.87
CA ILE A 122 -0.49 -7.83 -2.64
C ILE A 122 -0.69 -8.33 -4.06
N GLU A 123 -1.92 -8.26 -4.56
CA GLU A 123 -2.29 -8.76 -5.88
C GLU A 123 -2.81 -7.62 -6.74
N VAL A 124 -2.42 -7.58 -8.01
CA VAL A 124 -2.97 -6.67 -9.02
C VAL A 124 -3.84 -7.48 -9.96
N ARG A 125 -5.11 -7.10 -10.09
CA ARG A 125 -6.09 -7.76 -10.97
C ARG A 125 -6.67 -6.79 -11.98
N ASP A 126 -7.04 -7.34 -13.12
CA ASP A 126 -7.99 -6.69 -14.00
C ASP A 126 -9.42 -6.88 -13.47
N PRO A 127 -10.30 -5.87 -13.63
CA PRO A 127 -11.70 -5.98 -13.28
C PRO A 127 -12.41 -6.70 -14.43
N THR A 128 -12.11 -7.97 -14.64
CA THR A 128 -13.02 -8.82 -15.40
C THR A 128 -14.18 -9.17 -14.48
N LEU A 129 -15.37 -8.67 -14.80
CA LEU A 129 -16.59 -9.23 -14.25
C LEU A 129 -16.83 -10.53 -15.04
N ASP A 130 -16.69 -11.66 -14.35
CA ASP A 130 -17.13 -12.95 -14.85
C ASP A 130 -18.63 -12.93 -15.20
#